data_AF-A0A0C9YNF6-F1
#
_entry.id   AF-A0A0C9YNF6-F1
#
_cell.length_a   1.000
_cell.length_b   1.000
_cell.length_c   1.000
_cell.angle_alpha   90.00
_cell.angle_beta   90.00
_cell.angle_gamma   90.00
#
_symmetry.space_group_name_H-M   'P 1'
#
loop_
_entity.id
_entity.type
_entity.pdbx_description
1 polymer ?
#
loop_
_entity_poly.entity_id
_entity_poly.type
_entity_poly.pdbx_seq_one_letter_code
_entity_poly.pdbx_strand_id
1 'polypeptide(L)'
;MPATVRNGPPTRSARSTTASLASTNARQQQQASLAKRLLFPNTPPGADVPPLFLSPACPPELHAEVYDLIALSLRAYVNTWWTKITRYDKEFLPQLTKVLVHVIRALEQRILSADLSTLIFCDVPALITEHFIDYRRAVSKVSTSYATGGAHTVPQLFHLFQPHLAISPEGNIDEEYFRHALDLVL
;
A
#
# COMPACT_ATOMS: atom_id res chain seq x y z
N MET A 1 -52.63 -69.01 38.07
CA MET A 1 -52.51 -67.57 38.33
C MET A 1 -51.46 -67.41 39.42
N PRO A 2 -50.19 -67.16 39.06
CA PRO A 2 -49.69 -65.77 38.98
C PRO A 2 -48.64 -65.48 37.87
N ALA A 3 -48.54 -64.17 37.58
CA ALA A 3 -47.49 -63.32 36.98
C ALA A 3 -46.36 -63.88 36.08
N THR A 4 -46.37 -63.43 34.82
CA THR A 4 -45.24 -63.51 33.87
C THR A 4 -44.46 -62.18 33.88
N VAL A 5 -43.17 -62.21 34.25
CA VAL A 5 -42.27 -61.05 34.24
C VAL A 5 -41.67 -60.85 32.84
N ARG A 6 -41.65 -59.60 32.39
CA ARG A 6 -41.30 -59.12 31.04
C ARG A 6 -39.90 -58.50 31.08
N ASN A 7 -38.93 -59.01 30.33
CA ASN A 7 -37.63 -58.36 30.13
C ASN A 7 -37.42 -58.04 28.64
N GLY A 8 -37.35 -56.75 28.32
CA GLY A 8 -37.00 -56.24 26.98
C GLY A 8 -35.48 -56.11 26.79
N PRO A 9 -35.00 -55.98 25.54
CA PRO A 9 -33.58 -55.87 25.24
C PRO A 9 -33.03 -54.46 25.54
N PRO A 10 -31.74 -54.34 25.92
CA PRO A 10 -31.13 -53.04 26.20
C PRO A 10 -30.83 -52.29 24.90
N THR A 11 -31.20 -51.01 24.89
CA THR A 11 -30.83 -50.01 23.89
C THR A 11 -29.33 -49.69 23.99
N ARG A 12 -28.57 -50.05 22.95
CA ARG A 12 -27.16 -49.68 22.80
C ARG A 12 -27.07 -48.24 22.29
N SER A 13 -26.95 -47.27 23.19
CA SER A 13 -26.60 -45.88 22.85
C SER A 13 -25.14 -45.83 22.40
N ALA A 14 -24.92 -45.64 21.10
CA ALA A 14 -23.61 -45.38 20.54
C ALA A 14 -23.19 -43.94 20.88
N ARG A 15 -22.08 -43.85 21.61
CA ARG A 15 -21.40 -42.66 22.11
C ARG A 15 -21.02 -41.68 20.98
N SER A 16 -21.84 -40.67 20.74
CA SER A 16 -21.54 -39.50 19.91
C SER A 16 -20.66 -38.50 20.68
N THR A 17 -19.34 -38.71 20.75
CA THR A 17 -18.42 -37.71 21.36
C THR A 17 -17.23 -37.34 20.48
N THR A 18 -17.14 -37.84 19.25
CA THR A 18 -16.02 -37.55 18.33
C THR A 18 -16.34 -36.56 17.21
N ALA A 19 -17.62 -36.25 16.97
CA ALA A 19 -18.04 -35.36 15.88
C ALA A 19 -17.83 -33.85 16.17
N SER A 20 -17.72 -33.46 17.44
CA SER A 20 -17.68 -32.05 17.86
C SER A 20 -16.29 -31.40 17.72
N LEU A 21 -15.22 -32.18 17.88
CA LEU A 21 -13.82 -31.70 17.82
C LEU A 21 -13.31 -31.60 16.37
N ALA A 22 -13.76 -32.50 15.49
CA ALA A 22 -13.43 -32.45 14.07
C ALA A 22 -14.11 -31.27 13.35
N SER A 23 -15.30 -30.87 13.79
CA SER A 23 -16.07 -29.76 13.21
C SER A 23 -15.58 -28.38 13.67
N THR A 24 -14.83 -28.28 14.78
CA THR A 24 -14.14 -27.04 15.19
C THR A 24 -12.85 -26.83 14.40
N ASN A 25 -12.02 -27.88 14.25
CA ASN A 25 -10.79 -27.80 13.46
C ASN A 25 -11.05 -27.52 11.97
N ALA A 26 -12.10 -28.09 11.37
CA ALA A 26 -12.45 -27.85 9.97
C ALA A 26 -12.99 -26.44 9.70
N ARG A 27 -13.57 -25.77 10.70
CA ARG A 27 -14.03 -24.36 10.57
C ARG A 27 -12.91 -23.36 10.83
N GLN A 28 -11.93 -23.73 11.65
CA GLN A 28 -10.73 -22.94 11.91
C GLN A 28 -9.70 -23.05 10.78
N GLN A 29 -9.81 -24.05 9.89
CA GLN A 29 -8.77 -24.32 8.91
C GLN A 29 -8.67 -23.31 7.75
N GLN A 30 -9.73 -22.84 7.07
CA GLN A 30 -9.51 -21.90 5.96
C GLN A 30 -10.78 -21.12 5.56
N GLN A 31 -11.10 -20.02 6.25
CA GLN A 31 -11.65 -18.88 5.50
C GLN A 31 -10.45 -18.26 4.77
N ALA A 32 -10.15 -18.74 3.57
CA ALA A 32 -9.10 -18.16 2.73
C ALA A 32 -9.30 -16.63 2.69
N SER A 33 -8.25 -15.88 3.04
CA SER A 33 -8.26 -14.42 3.09
C SER A 33 -8.78 -13.84 1.78
N LEU A 34 -9.33 -12.62 1.83
CA LEU A 34 -9.86 -11.95 0.64
C LEU A 34 -8.81 -11.95 -0.47
N ALA A 35 -7.56 -11.62 -0.13
CA ALA A 35 -6.44 -11.67 -1.05
C ALA A 35 -6.24 -13.05 -1.69
N LYS A 36 -6.25 -14.12 -0.90
CA LYS A 36 -6.04 -15.46 -1.43
C LYS A 36 -7.14 -15.85 -2.43
N ARG A 37 -8.39 -15.48 -2.15
CA ARG A 37 -9.53 -15.77 -3.03
C ARG A 37 -9.54 -14.95 -4.31
N LEU A 38 -9.15 -13.67 -4.21
CA LEU A 38 -9.30 -12.72 -5.30
C LEU A 38 -8.07 -12.66 -6.22
N LEU A 39 -6.87 -12.74 -5.64
CA LEU A 39 -5.61 -12.54 -6.34
C LEU A 39 -4.95 -13.87 -6.73
N PHE A 40 -5.25 -14.95 -6.00
CA PHE A 40 -4.60 -16.26 -6.17
C PHE A 40 -5.62 -17.41 -6.35
N PRO A 41 -6.54 -17.32 -7.33
CA PRO A 41 -7.63 -18.29 -7.51
C PRO A 41 -7.15 -19.73 -7.78
N ASN A 42 -5.93 -19.90 -8.33
CA ASN A 42 -5.36 -21.19 -8.70
C ASN A 42 -4.47 -21.82 -7.62
N THR A 43 -4.35 -21.19 -6.44
CA THR A 43 -3.48 -21.68 -5.36
C THR A 43 -4.23 -22.68 -4.47
N PRO A 44 -3.67 -23.87 -4.15
CA PRO A 44 -4.36 -24.87 -3.36
C PRO A 44 -4.69 -24.38 -1.94
N PRO A 45 -5.79 -24.88 -1.33
CA PRO A 45 -6.24 -24.51 0.00
C PRO A 45 -5.30 -25.08 1.06
N GLY A 46 -4.21 -24.38 1.33
CA GLY A 46 -3.17 -24.78 2.28
C GLY A 46 -1.77 -24.32 1.91
N ALA A 47 -1.53 -23.95 0.65
CA ALA A 47 -0.25 -23.37 0.24
C ALA A 47 -0.14 -21.90 0.66
N ASP A 48 1.04 -21.48 1.07
CA ASP A 48 1.32 -20.10 1.44
C ASP A 48 1.29 -19.17 0.22
N VAL A 49 0.96 -17.89 0.46
CA VAL A 49 0.99 -16.88 -0.60
C VAL A 49 2.44 -16.61 -1.02
N PRO A 50 2.71 -16.35 -2.30
CA PRO A 50 4.05 -15.98 -2.75
C PRO A 50 4.57 -14.75 -1.98
N PRO A 51 5.88 -14.67 -1.66
CA PRO A 51 6.41 -13.52 -0.95
C PRO A 51 6.31 -12.26 -1.81
N LEU A 52 5.67 -11.21 -1.29
CA LEU A 52 5.57 -9.91 -1.98
C LEU A 52 6.94 -9.20 -2.08
N PHE A 53 7.56 -8.92 -0.93
CA PHE A 53 8.86 -8.28 -0.81
C PHE A 53 10.03 -9.27 -1.01
N LEU A 54 11.17 -8.75 -1.45
CA LEU A 54 12.42 -9.50 -1.67
C LEU A 54 13.27 -9.58 -0.40
N SER A 55 13.18 -8.58 0.48
CA SER A 55 14.00 -8.50 1.68
C SER A 55 13.59 -9.55 2.73
N PRO A 56 14.52 -10.37 3.22
CA PRO A 56 14.23 -11.36 4.26
C PRO A 56 13.98 -10.72 5.64
N ALA A 57 14.26 -9.42 5.80
CA ALA A 57 13.96 -8.66 7.01
C ALA A 57 12.47 -8.32 7.15
N CYS A 58 11.68 -8.48 6.09
CA CYS A 58 10.26 -8.21 6.09
C CYS A 58 9.50 -9.32 6.84
N PRO A 59 8.67 -9.00 7.85
CA PRO A 59 7.90 -10.02 8.55
C PRO A 59 6.84 -10.65 7.62
N PRO A 60 6.58 -11.97 7.75
CA PRO A 60 5.63 -12.68 6.89
C PRO A 60 4.22 -12.09 6.92
N GLU A 61 3.80 -11.56 8.08
CA GLU A 61 2.50 -10.93 8.29
C GLU A 61 2.30 -9.70 7.38
N LEU A 62 3.37 -8.91 7.14
CA LEU A 62 3.26 -7.71 6.31
C LEU A 62 2.94 -8.07 4.85
N HIS A 63 3.42 -9.21 4.35
CA HIS A 63 3.07 -9.66 3.01
C HIS A 63 1.57 -9.94 2.91
N ALA A 64 0.97 -10.59 3.92
CA ALA A 64 -0.45 -10.90 3.95
C ALA A 64 -1.30 -9.61 4.01
N GLU A 65 -0.94 -8.67 4.88
CA GLU A 65 -1.64 -7.39 5.01
C GLU A 65 -1.60 -6.56 3.73
N VAL A 66 -0.43 -6.47 3.08
CA VAL A 66 -0.29 -5.73 1.81
C VAL A 66 -1.09 -6.39 0.70
N TYR A 67 -1.09 -7.73 0.63
CA TYR A 67 -1.96 -8.43 -0.32
C TYR A 67 -3.45 -8.20 -0.06
N ASP A 68 -3.88 -8.15 1.20
CA ASP A 68 -5.27 -7.83 1.56
C ASP A 68 -5.63 -6.39 1.20
N LEU A 69 -4.71 -5.43 1.39
CA LEU A 69 -4.88 -4.06 0.93
C LEU A 69 -5.02 -3.98 -0.60
N ILE A 70 -4.16 -4.67 -1.35
CA ILE A 70 -4.25 -4.75 -2.81
C ILE A 70 -5.59 -5.34 -3.21
N ALA A 71 -6.00 -6.45 -2.59
CA ALA A 71 -7.26 -7.10 -2.89
C ALA A 71 -8.48 -6.21 -2.60
N LEU A 72 -8.45 -5.45 -1.51
CA LEU A 72 -9.48 -4.48 -1.18
C LEU A 72 -9.57 -3.38 -2.24
N SER A 73 -8.42 -2.80 -2.62
CA SER A 73 -8.33 -1.77 -3.66
C SER A 73 -8.84 -2.27 -5.02
N LEU A 74 -8.40 -3.45 -5.45
CA LEU A 74 -8.85 -4.03 -6.72
C LEU A 74 -10.36 -4.36 -6.68
N ARG A 75 -10.86 -4.84 -5.54
CA ARG A 75 -12.31 -5.09 -5.39
C ARG A 75 -13.12 -3.80 -5.46
N ALA A 76 -12.64 -2.70 -4.88
CA ALA A 76 -13.36 -1.43 -4.85
C ALA A 76 -13.27 -0.67 -6.18
N TYR A 77 -12.09 -0.63 -6.78
CA TYR A 77 -11.81 0.27 -7.91
C TYR A 77 -11.73 -0.45 -9.26
N VAL A 78 -11.51 -1.76 -9.31
CA VAL A 78 -11.39 -2.51 -10.57
C VAL A 78 -12.63 -3.35 -10.83
N ASN A 79 -13.07 -4.16 -9.85
CA ASN A 79 -14.22 -5.05 -10.05
C ASN A 79 -15.54 -4.30 -10.34
N THR A 80 -15.70 -3.08 -9.82
CA THR A 80 -16.91 -2.27 -9.97
C THR A 80 -17.26 -1.93 -11.42
N TRP A 81 -16.25 -1.86 -12.29
CA TRP A 81 -16.43 -1.64 -13.73
C TRP A 81 -16.03 -2.86 -14.57
N TRP A 82 -14.98 -3.62 -14.20
CA TRP A 82 -14.52 -4.76 -15.00
C TRP A 82 -15.59 -5.84 -15.15
N THR A 83 -16.33 -6.15 -14.08
CA THR A 83 -17.41 -7.15 -14.11
C THR A 83 -18.58 -6.77 -15.03
N LYS A 84 -18.73 -5.47 -15.34
CA LYS A 84 -19.73 -4.98 -16.30
C LYS A 84 -19.30 -5.21 -17.75
N ILE A 85 -17.99 -5.20 -18.01
CA ILE A 85 -17.40 -5.45 -19.34
C ILE A 85 -17.32 -6.95 -19.59
N THR A 86 -16.81 -7.72 -18.63
CA THR A 86 -16.64 -9.17 -18.76
C THR A 86 -17.21 -9.89 -17.53
N ARG A 87 -18.28 -10.68 -17.71
CA ARG A 87 -19.05 -11.25 -16.59
C ARG A 87 -18.37 -12.41 -15.86
N TYR A 88 -17.31 -13.02 -16.40
CA TYR A 88 -16.73 -14.26 -15.85
C TYR A 88 -15.20 -14.32 -15.91
N ASP A 89 -14.52 -13.19 -16.11
CA ASP A 89 -13.07 -13.17 -16.12
C ASP A 89 -12.53 -13.11 -14.68
N LYS A 90 -11.78 -14.17 -14.31
CA LYS A 90 -11.12 -14.30 -13.00
C LYS A 90 -9.60 -14.14 -13.09
N GLU A 91 -9.04 -13.96 -14.29
CA GLU A 91 -7.60 -13.92 -14.53
C GLU A 91 -7.05 -12.49 -14.55
N PHE A 92 -7.88 -11.48 -14.82
CA PHE A 92 -7.45 -10.08 -14.85
C PHE A 92 -6.82 -9.60 -13.54
N LEU A 93 -7.46 -9.85 -12.39
CA LEU A 93 -6.96 -9.42 -11.09
C LEU A 93 -5.64 -10.12 -10.69
N PRO A 94 -5.50 -11.44 -10.87
CA PRO A 94 -4.22 -12.12 -10.73
C PRO A 94 -3.11 -11.54 -11.61
N GLN A 95 -3.40 -11.20 -12.87
CA GLN A 95 -2.42 -10.58 -13.77
C GLN A 95 -2.00 -9.19 -13.30
N LEU A 96 -2.98 -8.36 -12.91
CA LEU A 96 -2.71 -7.03 -12.36
C LEU A 96 -1.88 -7.12 -11.07
N THR A 97 -2.15 -8.12 -10.23
CA THR A 97 -1.36 -8.38 -9.03
C THR A 97 0.09 -8.73 -9.37
N LYS A 98 0.35 -9.50 -10.44
CA LYS A 98 1.73 -9.80 -10.88
C LYS A 98 2.48 -8.52 -11.27
N VAL A 99 1.82 -7.60 -11.97
CA VAL A 99 2.41 -6.30 -12.34
C VAL A 99 2.69 -5.47 -11.08
N LEU A 100 1.72 -5.37 -10.16
CA LEU A 100 1.92 -4.66 -8.90
C LEU A 100 3.07 -5.24 -8.08
N VAL A 101 3.17 -6.56 -7.97
CA VAL A 101 4.28 -7.23 -7.28
C VAL A 101 5.61 -6.89 -7.96
N HIS A 102 5.68 -6.89 -9.29
CA HIS A 102 6.90 -6.52 -10.00
C HIS A 102 7.31 -5.07 -9.72
N VAL A 103 6.36 -4.12 -9.77
CA VAL A 103 6.60 -2.70 -9.49
C VAL A 103 7.03 -2.51 -8.03
N ILE A 104 6.34 -3.14 -7.07
CA ILE A 104 6.70 -3.03 -5.65
C ILE A 104 8.11 -3.55 -5.40
N ARG A 105 8.50 -4.67 -6.01
CA ARG A 105 9.86 -5.21 -5.89
C ARG A 105 10.91 -4.31 -6.53
N ALA A 106 10.62 -3.73 -7.69
CA ALA A 106 11.52 -2.77 -8.33
C ALA A 106 11.70 -1.51 -7.46
N LEU A 107 10.62 -1.03 -6.84
CA LEU A 107 10.67 0.08 -5.88
C LEU A 107 11.47 -0.29 -4.63
N GLU A 108 11.22 -1.47 -4.06
CA GLU A 108 11.96 -1.99 -2.92
C GLU A 108 13.47 -2.03 -3.21
N GLN A 109 13.87 -2.56 -4.36
CA GLN A 109 15.29 -2.59 -4.76
C GLN A 109 15.89 -1.18 -4.84
N ARG A 110 15.17 -0.23 -5.43
CA ARG A 110 15.64 1.16 -5.52
C ARG A 110 15.76 1.82 -4.15
N ILE A 111 14.80 1.58 -3.26
CA ILE A 111 14.80 2.12 -1.90
C ILE A 111 15.95 1.53 -1.09
N LEU A 112 16.16 0.22 -1.17
CA LEU A 112 17.27 -0.45 -0.47
C LEU A 112 18.63 -0.05 -1.03
N SER A 113 18.72 0.28 -2.33
CA SER A 113 19.97 0.82 -2.92
C SER A 113 20.20 2.29 -2.62
N ALA A 114 19.15 3.04 -2.27
CA ALA A 114 19.24 4.46 -2.00
C ALA A 114 19.82 4.68 -0.60
N ASP A 115 20.76 5.60 -0.47
CA ASP A 115 21.28 6.02 0.83
C ASP A 115 20.27 6.96 1.52
N LEU A 116 19.24 6.34 2.09
CA LEU A 116 18.19 7.06 2.79
C LEU A 116 18.70 7.74 4.07
N SER A 117 19.78 7.22 4.66
CA SER A 117 20.38 7.83 5.85
C SER A 117 20.96 9.20 5.52
N THR A 118 21.78 9.30 4.47
CA THR A 118 22.32 10.60 4.04
C THR A 118 21.21 11.55 3.61
N LEU A 119 20.23 11.06 2.86
CA LEU A 119 19.08 11.87 2.44
C LEU A 119 18.33 12.48 3.63
N ILE A 120 17.99 11.66 4.64
CA ILE A 120 17.18 12.09 5.79
C ILE A 120 17.99 12.91 6.80
N PHE A 121 19.23 12.52 7.08
CA PHE A 121 20.00 13.12 8.18
C PHE A 121 20.93 14.25 7.73
N CYS A 122 21.26 14.33 6.44
CA CYS A 122 22.14 15.37 5.91
C CYS A 122 21.40 16.26 4.93
N ASP A 123 20.88 15.70 3.85
CA ASP A 123 20.37 16.50 2.72
C ASP A 123 19.09 17.25 3.07
N VAL A 124 18.11 16.58 3.68
CA VAL A 124 16.84 17.21 4.07
C VAL A 124 17.04 18.32 5.10
N PRO A 125 17.78 18.13 6.21
CA PRO A 125 18.05 19.19 7.17
C PRO A 125 18.85 20.35 6.56
N ALA A 126 19.82 20.07 5.68
CA ALA A 126 20.58 21.11 4.98
C ALA A 126 19.66 21.95 4.09
N LEU A 127 18.79 21.31 3.30
CA LEU A 127 17.83 21.99 2.42
C LEU A 127 16.85 22.86 3.22
N ILE A 128 16.32 22.35 4.33
CA ILE A 128 15.43 23.11 5.22
C ILE A 128 16.18 24.30 5.83
N THR A 129 17.43 24.11 6.25
CA THR A 129 18.24 25.18 6.83
C THR A 129 18.48 26.29 5.81
N GLU A 130 18.87 25.95 4.58
CA GLU A 130 19.06 26.93 3.52
C GLU A 130 17.75 27.67 3.20
N HIS A 131 16.62 26.94 3.13
CA HIS A 131 15.30 27.54 2.94
C HIS A 131 14.99 28.62 3.99
N PHE A 132 15.22 28.33 5.27
CA PHE A 132 15.01 29.31 6.34
C PHE A 132 15.98 30.48 6.28
N ILE A 133 17.24 30.24 5.93
CA ILE A 133 18.23 31.30 5.76
C ILE A 133 17.80 32.25 4.63
N ASP A 134 17.43 31.71 3.47
CA ASP A 134 16.99 32.50 2.32
C ASP A 134 15.69 33.25 2.59
N TYR A 135 14.75 32.63 3.31
CA TYR A 135 13.53 33.31 3.75
C TYR A 135 13.86 34.52 4.65
N ARG A 136 14.73 34.33 5.65
CA ARG A 136 15.16 35.41 6.54
C ARG A 136 15.93 36.50 5.80
N ARG A 137 16.77 36.13 4.82
CA ARG A 137 17.45 37.08 3.93
C ARG A 137 16.44 37.91 3.13
N ALA A 138 15.42 37.28 2.56
CA ALA A 138 14.34 37.96 1.85
C ALA A 138 13.61 38.96 2.74
N VAL A 139 13.18 38.53 3.93
CA VAL A 139 12.51 39.40 4.91
C VAL A 139 13.40 40.59 5.31
N SER A 140 14.69 40.37 5.54
CA SER A 140 15.61 41.45 5.94
C SER A 140 15.86 42.50 4.86
N LYS A 141 15.65 42.15 3.59
CA LYS A 141 15.88 43.03 2.44
C LYS A 141 14.64 43.78 1.99
N VAL A 142 13.45 43.36 2.44
CA VAL A 142 12.20 44.10 2.19
C VAL A 142 12.33 45.54 2.69
N SER A 143 11.83 46.49 1.91
CA SER A 143 11.89 47.93 2.20
C SER A 143 13.31 48.53 2.25
N THR A 144 14.33 47.80 1.80
CA THR A 144 15.68 48.33 1.60
C THR A 144 15.91 48.67 0.12
N SER A 145 16.90 49.50 -0.18
CA SER A 145 17.28 49.83 -1.55
C SER A 145 17.68 48.60 -2.38
N TYR A 146 18.08 47.50 -1.72
CA TYR A 146 18.44 46.23 -2.35
C TYR A 146 17.24 45.42 -2.87
N ALA A 147 16.00 45.82 -2.56
CA ALA A 147 14.78 45.22 -3.09
C ALA A 147 14.23 45.99 -4.30
N THR A 148 15.10 46.36 -5.24
CA THR A 148 14.76 47.22 -6.40
C THR A 148 14.07 48.50 -5.93
N GLY A 149 14.70 49.21 -4.99
CA GLY A 149 14.14 50.42 -4.38
C GLY A 149 12.95 50.18 -3.43
N GLY A 150 12.77 48.97 -2.92
CA GLY A 150 11.68 48.61 -1.99
C GLY A 150 10.39 48.14 -2.67
N ALA A 151 10.40 47.91 -3.98
CA ALA A 151 9.22 47.50 -4.75
C ALA A 151 8.92 45.99 -4.63
N HIS A 152 9.91 45.15 -4.34
CA HIS A 152 9.71 43.70 -4.27
C HIS A 152 9.14 43.24 -2.93
N THR A 153 8.18 42.33 -3.00
CA THR A 153 7.60 41.62 -1.86
C THR A 153 8.49 40.47 -1.39
N VAL A 154 8.25 39.92 -0.18
CA VAL A 154 9.01 38.77 0.34
C VAL A 154 9.01 37.58 -0.64
N PRO A 155 7.87 37.15 -1.23
CA PRO A 155 7.87 36.02 -2.15
C PRO A 155 8.72 36.28 -3.41
N GLN A 156 8.71 37.50 -3.93
CA GLN A 156 9.53 37.90 -5.08
C GLN A 156 11.02 37.88 -4.75
N LEU A 157 11.41 38.43 -3.60
CA LEU A 157 12.80 38.39 -3.13
C LEU A 157 13.27 36.97 -2.82
N PHE A 158 12.40 36.15 -2.24
CA PHE A 158 12.71 34.75 -1.96
C PHE A 158 12.91 33.96 -3.25
N HIS A 159 12.04 34.15 -4.24
CA HIS A 159 12.16 33.51 -5.55
C HIS A 159 13.42 33.95 -6.32
N LEU A 160 13.91 35.18 -6.10
CA LEU A 160 15.19 35.63 -6.63
C LEU A 160 16.40 34.89 -6.01
N PHE A 161 16.31 34.42 -4.76
CA PHE A 161 17.36 33.60 -4.13
C PHE A 161 17.28 32.13 -4.53
N GLN A 162 16.06 31.61 -4.71
CA GLN A 162 15.79 30.24 -5.11
C GLN A 162 14.91 30.22 -6.38
N PRO A 163 15.48 30.55 -7.55
CA PRO A 163 14.72 30.55 -8.79
C PRO A 163 14.37 29.10 -9.16
N HIS A 164 13.08 28.79 -9.15
CA HIS A 164 12.59 27.47 -9.55
C HIS A 164 11.74 27.61 -10.82
N LEU A 165 12.08 26.86 -11.87
CA LEU A 165 11.43 27.00 -13.18
C LEU A 165 9.93 26.66 -13.12
N ALA A 166 9.53 25.73 -12.25
CA ALA A 166 8.16 25.27 -12.13
C ALA A 166 7.26 26.10 -11.20
N ILE A 167 7.78 27.12 -10.51
CA ILE A 167 7.03 27.83 -9.46
C ILE A 167 7.21 29.33 -9.67
N SER A 168 6.11 30.07 -9.86
CA SER A 168 6.17 31.53 -9.95
C SER A 168 6.37 32.15 -8.56
N PRO A 169 6.85 33.41 -8.46
CA PRO A 169 6.95 34.14 -7.19
C PRO A 169 5.64 34.19 -6.39
N GLU A 170 4.50 34.12 -7.06
CA GLU A 170 3.16 34.13 -6.50
C GLU A 170 2.67 32.74 -6.04
N GLY A 171 3.49 31.70 -6.24
CA GLY A 171 3.18 30.31 -5.88
C GLY A 171 2.37 29.56 -6.92
N ASN A 172 2.25 30.09 -8.15
CA ASN A 172 1.62 29.36 -9.25
C ASN A 172 2.57 28.28 -9.77
N ILE A 173 2.03 27.10 -10.02
CA ILE A 173 2.81 25.97 -10.55
C ILE A 173 2.70 25.96 -12.07
N ASP A 174 3.82 25.78 -12.76
CA ASP A 174 3.84 25.56 -14.20
C ASP A 174 3.46 24.11 -14.53
N GLU A 175 2.25 23.94 -15.05
CA GLU A 175 1.69 22.64 -15.42
C GLU A 175 2.45 21.97 -16.58
N GLU A 176 2.99 22.75 -17.52
CA GLU A 176 3.74 22.20 -18.66
C GLU A 176 5.07 21.61 -18.20
N TYR A 177 5.76 22.32 -17.31
CA TYR A 177 6.98 21.80 -16.69
C TYR A 177 6.72 20.49 -15.95
N PHE A 178 5.65 20.42 -15.15
CA PHE A 178 5.31 19.21 -14.40
C PHE A 178 4.97 18.04 -15.31
N ARG A 179 4.22 18.26 -16.40
CA ARG A 179 3.98 17.23 -17.41
C ARG A 179 5.29 16.70 -17.99
N HIS A 180 6.19 17.61 -18.38
CA HIS A 180 7.47 17.21 -18.98
C HIS A 180 8.35 16.44 -17.99
N ALA A 181 8.42 16.88 -16.73
CA ALA A 181 9.16 16.19 -15.69
C ALA A 181 8.64 14.77 -15.43
N LEU A 182 7.31 14.58 -15.45
CA LEU A 182 6.70 13.25 -15.31
C LEU A 182 6.99 12.35 -16.51
N ASP A 183 6.95 12.88 -17.73
CA ASP A 183 7.26 12.15 -18.96
C ASP A 183 8.74 11.68 -19.01
N LEU A 184 9.64 12.32 -18.26
CA LEU A 184 11.05 11.89 -18.16
C LEU A 184 11.29 10.80 -17.11
N VAL A 185 10.37 10.65 -16.15
CA VAL A 185 10.50 9.73 -15.01
C VAL A 185 9.72 8.43 -15.23
N LEU A 186 8.66 8.47 -16.06
CA LEU A 186 7.78 7.34 -16.39
C LEU A 186 8.09 6.77 -17.78
#